data_AF-A0A6I9N5C7-F1
#
_entry.id   AF-A0A6I9N5C7-F1
#
_cell.length_a   1.000
_cell.length_b   1.000
_cell.length_c   1.000
_cell.angle_alpha   90.00
_cell.angle_beta   90.00
_cell.angle_gamma   90.00
#
_symmetry.space_group_name_H-M   'P 1'
#
loop_
_entity.id
_entity.type
_entity.pdbx_description
1 polymer ?
#
loop_
_entity_poly.entity_id
_entity_poly.type
_entity_poly.pdbx_seq_one_letter_code
_entity_poly.pdbx_strand_id
1 'polypeptide(L)'
;MKRTKPSSCTREQVTESFWIKTAYLADIFSLYNETNKRLQGVESNILQCKEALDAFVRKLEYRDKTFTCTLFMPFDEFEKITTGDEVMEFFQEYFADTIPLIGVDALKRDYFRLPGLAMVSIKCSPYHIGDKCVLMGDAAHAVVPFYGQGMNAGFEDCIVFDEIMEQLNEDFSAVLPEYTRVRVPDDHAIADLAMYNYIEMRAHVNSKWFLFRKHLDNFLHFFLPNTIVPLYTMVTFTRERYHKAVDRWKWQDKVINRGLLFGATGAVLGGSYLLIKNPPDINKLIIPTEKMWARLMSLWTS
;
A
#
# COMPACT_ATOMS: atom_id res chain seq x y z
N MET A 1 0.43 34.11 53.10
CA MET A 1 0.08 33.78 51.71
C MET A 1 0.30 32.29 51.49
N LYS A 2 -0.77 31.49 51.49
CA LYS A 2 -0.70 30.04 51.26
C LYS A 2 -0.62 29.79 49.75
N ARG A 3 0.39 29.04 49.32
CA ARG A 3 0.55 28.53 47.93
C ARG A 3 -0.62 27.60 47.62
N THR A 4 -1.43 27.95 46.63
CA THR A 4 -2.39 27.06 45.98
C THR A 4 -1.62 26.10 45.07
N LYS A 5 -1.86 24.79 45.24
CA LYS A 5 -1.38 23.73 44.34
C LYS A 5 -1.94 23.99 42.91
N PRO A 6 -1.18 23.68 41.84
CA PRO A 6 -1.78 23.60 40.52
C PRO A 6 -2.82 22.46 40.53
N SER A 7 -4.02 22.76 40.08
CA SER A 7 -5.08 21.78 39.86
C SER A 7 -4.57 20.72 38.89
N SER A 8 -4.67 19.46 39.32
CA SER A 8 -4.56 18.28 38.44
C SER A 8 -5.39 18.50 37.18
N CYS A 9 -4.76 18.35 36.01
CA CYS A 9 -5.44 18.31 34.72
C CYS A 9 -6.40 17.12 34.74
N THR A 10 -7.64 17.35 35.14
CA THR A 10 -8.71 16.35 35.05
C THR A 10 -8.97 16.11 33.57
N ARG A 11 -8.73 14.87 33.10
CA ARG A 11 -9.20 14.33 31.81
C ARG A 11 -10.52 14.99 31.45
N GLU A 12 -10.53 15.87 30.45
CA GLU A 12 -11.76 16.40 29.90
C GLU A 12 -12.67 15.22 29.57
N GLN A 13 -13.91 15.28 30.03
CA GLN A 13 -14.90 14.24 29.79
C GLN A 13 -15.15 14.16 28.29
N VAL A 14 -14.43 13.26 27.63
CA VAL A 14 -14.63 12.92 26.22
C VAL A 14 -16.10 12.51 26.07
N THR A 15 -16.87 13.36 25.39
CA THR A 15 -18.32 13.19 25.28
C THR A 15 -18.66 11.89 24.57
N GLU A 16 -19.79 11.27 24.93
CA GLU A 16 -20.31 10.09 24.26
C GLU A 16 -20.43 10.30 22.72
N SER A 17 -20.74 11.53 22.31
CA SER A 17 -20.76 11.95 20.91
C SER A 17 -19.40 11.83 20.21
N PHE A 18 -18.29 12.12 20.90
CA PHE A 18 -16.95 11.93 20.35
C PHE A 18 -16.65 10.44 20.15
N TRP A 19 -16.93 9.60 21.15
CA TRP A 19 -16.69 8.16 21.04
C TRP A 19 -17.53 7.51 19.95
N ILE A 20 -18.79 7.92 19.79
CA ILE A 20 -19.66 7.45 18.70
C ILE A 20 -19.08 7.84 17.33
N LYS A 21 -18.62 9.09 17.16
CA LYS A 21 -18.01 9.56 15.90
C LYS A 21 -16.70 8.85 15.60
N THR A 22 -15.86 8.64 16.62
CA THR A 22 -14.57 7.95 16.48
C THR A 22 -14.77 6.46 16.16
N ALA A 23 -15.72 5.79 16.83
CA ALA A 23 -16.08 4.41 16.53
C ALA A 23 -16.65 4.26 15.10
N TYR A 24 -17.47 5.21 14.66
CA TYR A 24 -17.99 5.25 13.30
C TYR A 24 -16.87 5.44 12.25
N LEU A 25 -15.92 6.34 12.50
CA LEU A 25 -14.75 6.52 11.63
C LEU A 25 -13.86 5.28 11.58
N ALA A 26 -13.64 4.62 12.72
CA ALA A 26 -12.89 3.36 12.79
C ALA A 26 -13.59 2.23 12.01
N ASP A 27 -14.92 2.13 12.07
CA ASP A 27 -15.70 1.12 11.34
C ASP A 27 -15.71 1.40 9.82
N ILE A 28 -15.83 2.66 9.39
CA ILE A 28 -15.64 3.06 7.99
C ILE A 28 -14.23 2.72 7.53
N PHE A 29 -13.22 3.04 8.33
CA PHE A 29 -11.83 2.80 7.96
C PHE A 29 -11.52 1.30 7.87
N SER A 30 -12.07 0.49 8.78
CA SER A 30 -12.01 -0.97 8.71
C SER A 30 -12.63 -1.50 7.42
N LEU A 31 -13.82 -0.99 7.06
CA LEU A 31 -14.50 -1.38 5.83
C LEU A 31 -13.75 -0.91 4.58
N TYR A 32 -13.16 0.28 4.60
CA TYR A 32 -12.29 0.79 3.52
C TYR A 32 -11.09 -0.14 3.33
N ASN A 33 -10.43 -0.54 4.42
CA ASN A 33 -9.28 -1.43 4.35
C ASN A 33 -9.69 -2.85 3.91
N GLU A 34 -10.85 -3.35 4.34
CA GLU A 34 -11.39 -4.63 3.87
C GLU A 34 -11.73 -4.58 2.37
N THR A 35 -12.34 -3.49 1.91
CA THR A 35 -12.60 -3.24 0.49
C THR A 35 -11.29 -3.14 -0.30
N ASN A 36 -10.30 -2.38 0.17
CA ASN A 36 -8.97 -2.33 -0.45
C ASN A 36 -8.31 -3.70 -0.53
N LYS A 37 -8.41 -4.52 0.53
CA LYS A 37 -7.88 -5.88 0.54
C LYS A 37 -8.54 -6.74 -0.54
N ARG A 38 -9.85 -6.58 -0.78
CA ARG A 38 -10.60 -7.25 -1.85
C ARG A 38 -10.22 -6.72 -3.23
N LEU A 39 -10.06 -5.41 -3.38
CA LEU A 39 -9.65 -4.75 -4.63
C LEU A 39 -8.23 -5.14 -5.07
N GLN A 40 -7.36 -5.50 -4.13
CA GLN A 40 -5.99 -5.95 -4.42
C GLN A 40 -5.88 -7.46 -4.76
N GLY A 41 -7.00 -8.20 -4.78
CA GLY A 41 -7.06 -9.60 -5.20
C GLY A 41 -6.76 -9.80 -6.68
N VAL A 42 -6.21 -10.97 -7.04
CA VAL A 42 -5.72 -11.29 -8.40
C VAL A 42 -6.85 -11.36 -9.46
N GLU A 43 -8.12 -11.40 -9.02
CA GLU A 43 -9.32 -11.39 -9.87
C GLU A 43 -10.05 -10.04 -9.84
N SER A 44 -9.36 -8.91 -9.63
CA SER A 44 -10.00 -7.59 -9.61
C SER A 44 -10.57 -7.20 -10.99
N ASN A 45 -11.79 -7.64 -11.26
CA ASN A 45 -12.61 -7.13 -12.36
C ASN A 45 -13.39 -5.91 -11.86
N ILE A 46 -13.52 -4.86 -12.68
CA ILE A 46 -14.21 -3.59 -12.35
C ILE A 46 -15.62 -3.86 -11.79
N LEU A 47 -16.28 -4.94 -12.23
CA LEU A 47 -17.62 -5.33 -11.76
C LEU A 47 -17.63 -5.89 -10.32
N GLN A 48 -16.63 -6.67 -9.90
CA GLN A 48 -16.48 -7.09 -8.50
C GLN A 48 -16.03 -5.93 -7.61
N CYS A 49 -15.24 -5.01 -8.17
CA CYS A 49 -14.88 -3.76 -7.50
C CYS A 49 -16.14 -2.93 -7.20
N LYS A 50 -17.09 -2.88 -8.14
CA LYS A 50 -18.37 -2.18 -7.95
C LYS A 50 -19.18 -2.73 -6.77
N GLU A 51 -19.29 -4.04 -6.57
CA GLU A 51 -20.06 -4.60 -5.45
C GLU A 51 -19.41 -4.33 -4.08
N ALA A 52 -18.09 -4.45 -3.98
CA ALA A 52 -17.34 -4.13 -2.77
C ALA A 52 -17.38 -2.62 -2.47
N LEU A 53 -17.30 -1.81 -3.52
CA LEU A 53 -17.42 -0.36 -3.44
C LEU A 53 -18.86 0.06 -3.06
N ASP A 54 -19.89 -0.59 -3.61
CA ASP A 54 -21.29 -0.38 -3.26
C ASP A 54 -21.60 -0.81 -1.82
N ALA A 55 -20.94 -1.85 -1.31
CA ALA A 55 -21.02 -2.25 0.10
C ALA A 55 -20.38 -1.20 1.02
N PHE A 56 -19.23 -0.65 0.62
CA PHE A 56 -18.57 0.45 1.31
C PHE A 56 -19.44 1.72 1.33
N VAL A 57 -19.98 2.11 0.18
CA VAL A 57 -20.88 3.27 0.01
C VAL A 57 -22.19 3.11 0.76
N ARG A 58 -22.79 1.91 0.80
CA ARG A 58 -24.01 1.65 1.59
C ARG A 58 -23.79 1.90 3.08
N LYS A 59 -22.62 1.55 3.62
CA LYS A 59 -22.31 1.75 5.04
C LYS A 59 -21.91 3.22 5.34
N LEU A 60 -21.53 3.98 4.31
CA LEU A 60 -21.37 5.44 4.33
C LEU A 60 -22.70 6.20 4.25
N GLU A 61 -23.85 5.60 4.60
CA GLU A 61 -25.24 6.12 4.55
C GLU A 61 -25.49 7.52 5.17
N TYR A 62 -24.45 8.21 5.62
CA TYR A 62 -24.42 9.62 6.01
C TYR A 62 -23.93 10.60 4.91
N ARG A 63 -23.45 10.14 3.74
CA ARG A 63 -22.99 11.04 2.65
C ARG A 63 -23.61 10.72 1.30
N ASP A 64 -23.79 11.78 0.50
CA ASP A 64 -24.18 11.73 -0.91
C ASP A 64 -23.30 10.69 -1.62
N LYS A 65 -23.92 9.69 -2.26
CA LYS A 65 -23.31 8.50 -2.91
C LYS A 65 -22.37 8.89 -4.06
N THR A 66 -21.29 9.57 -3.72
CA THR A 66 -20.35 10.25 -4.61
C THR A 66 -18.94 9.79 -4.27
N PHE A 67 -18.06 9.79 -5.27
CA PHE A 67 -16.65 9.46 -5.11
C PHE A 67 -15.81 10.69 -5.40
N THR A 68 -14.73 10.86 -4.64
CA THR A 68 -13.69 11.85 -4.94
C THR A 68 -12.50 11.10 -5.53
N CYS A 69 -12.17 11.39 -6.79
CA CYS A 69 -11.02 10.83 -7.47
C CYS A 69 -9.83 11.79 -7.35
N THR A 70 -8.64 11.26 -7.11
CA THR A 70 -7.39 12.03 -7.14
C THR A 70 -6.54 11.52 -8.30
N LEU A 71 -6.18 12.40 -9.22
CA LEU A 71 -5.31 12.08 -10.35
C LEU A 71 -3.86 12.37 -9.97
N PHE A 72 -2.99 11.37 -10.12
CA PHE A 72 -1.55 11.52 -9.90
C PHE A 72 -0.82 11.40 -11.24
N MET A 73 -0.15 12.48 -11.65
CA MET A 73 0.73 12.49 -12.82
C MET A 73 1.84 13.54 -12.65
N PRO A 74 2.95 13.44 -13.42
CA PRO A 74 4.02 14.45 -13.37
C PRO A 74 3.51 15.85 -13.70
N PHE A 75 4.12 16.88 -13.10
CA PHE A 75 3.78 18.28 -13.37
C PHE A 75 3.88 18.62 -14.86
N ASP A 76 4.93 18.16 -15.54
CA ASP A 76 5.11 18.38 -16.98
C ASP A 76 3.94 17.84 -17.82
N GLU A 77 3.27 16.77 -17.39
CA GLU A 77 2.07 16.25 -18.08
C GLU A 77 0.84 17.10 -17.74
N PHE A 78 0.72 17.60 -16.50
CA PHE A 78 -0.36 18.53 -16.13
C PHE A 78 -0.29 19.82 -16.96
N GLU A 79 0.92 20.33 -17.18
CA GLU A 79 1.16 21.59 -17.90
C GLU A 79 0.92 21.48 -19.41
N LYS A 80 1.03 20.28 -20.01
CA LYS A 80 0.72 20.07 -21.43
C LYS A 80 -0.77 20.16 -21.75
N ILE A 81 -1.63 19.89 -20.77
CA ILE A 81 -3.08 19.88 -20.95
C ILE A 81 -3.63 21.25 -20.58
N THR A 82 -3.98 22.04 -21.60
CA THR A 82 -4.36 23.45 -21.47
C THR A 82 -5.84 23.70 -21.81
N THR A 83 -6.48 22.77 -22.52
CA THR A 83 -7.87 22.90 -22.97
C THR A 83 -8.74 21.73 -22.51
N GLY A 84 -10.06 21.97 -22.45
CA GLY A 84 -11.01 20.91 -22.12
C GLY A 84 -11.03 19.76 -23.14
N ASP A 85 -10.72 20.01 -24.41
CA ASP A 85 -10.68 18.96 -25.41
C ASP A 85 -9.43 18.07 -25.24
N GLU A 86 -8.28 18.65 -24.89
CA GLU A 86 -7.07 17.90 -24.52
C GLU A 86 -7.29 17.05 -23.26
N VAL A 87 -8.06 17.54 -22.27
CA VAL A 87 -8.48 16.72 -21.11
C VAL A 87 -9.25 15.48 -21.59
N MET A 88 -10.17 15.64 -22.55
CA MET A 88 -10.96 14.52 -23.06
C MET A 88 -10.12 13.53 -23.85
N GLU A 89 -9.19 14.00 -24.68
CA GLU A 89 -8.26 13.12 -25.41
C GLU A 89 -7.41 12.30 -24.44
N PHE A 90 -6.83 12.95 -23.42
CA PHE A 90 -6.05 12.28 -22.38
C PHE A 90 -6.88 11.22 -21.63
N PHE A 91 -8.07 11.57 -21.15
CA PHE A 91 -8.93 10.63 -20.44
C PHE A 91 -9.44 9.51 -21.37
N GLN A 92 -9.67 9.77 -22.65
CA GLN A 92 -10.08 8.75 -23.60
C GLN A 92 -8.96 7.75 -23.91
N GLU A 93 -7.70 8.19 -23.90
CA GLU A 93 -6.54 7.34 -24.10
C GLU A 93 -6.23 6.47 -22.89
N TYR A 94 -6.20 7.07 -21.68
CA TYR A 94 -5.71 6.39 -20.48
C TYR A 94 -6.81 5.88 -19.53
N PHE A 95 -8.00 6.49 -19.52
CA PHE A 95 -9.04 6.29 -18.49
C PHE A 95 -10.48 6.34 -19.06
N ALA A 96 -10.70 5.75 -20.23
CA ALA A 96 -11.95 5.92 -20.99
C ALA A 96 -13.21 5.52 -20.22
N ASP A 97 -13.09 4.54 -19.32
CA ASP A 97 -14.15 4.03 -18.46
C ASP A 97 -14.57 5.02 -17.36
N THR A 98 -13.73 5.98 -17.01
CA THR A 98 -14.02 6.99 -15.98
C THR A 98 -14.88 8.15 -16.50
N ILE A 99 -14.83 8.46 -17.81
CA ILE A 99 -15.59 9.53 -18.45
C ILE A 99 -17.09 9.45 -18.18
N PRO A 100 -17.79 8.31 -18.42
CA PRO A 100 -19.22 8.21 -18.16
C PRO A 100 -19.58 8.26 -16.66
N LEU A 101 -18.63 7.98 -15.76
CA LEU A 101 -18.84 8.02 -14.31
C LEU A 101 -18.72 9.44 -13.74
N ILE A 102 -17.77 10.23 -14.27
CA ILE A 102 -17.53 11.61 -13.82
C ILE A 102 -18.47 12.59 -14.54
N GLY A 103 -18.71 12.38 -15.84
CA GLY A 103 -19.44 13.29 -16.72
C GLY A 103 -18.50 14.29 -17.40
N VAL A 104 -18.70 14.49 -18.71
CA VAL A 104 -17.82 15.29 -19.58
C VAL A 104 -17.66 16.73 -19.08
N ASP A 105 -18.77 17.41 -18.78
CA ASP A 105 -18.73 18.81 -18.35
C ASP A 105 -18.10 18.99 -16.97
N ALA A 106 -18.36 18.03 -16.06
CA ALA A 106 -17.78 18.05 -14.73
C ALA A 106 -16.27 17.81 -14.79
N LEU A 107 -15.82 16.86 -15.62
CA LEU A 107 -14.40 16.56 -15.80
C LEU A 107 -13.63 17.77 -16.33
N LYS A 108 -14.11 18.40 -17.42
CA LYS A 108 -13.50 19.61 -17.98
C LYS A 108 -13.45 20.75 -16.96
N ARG A 109 -14.53 20.97 -16.22
CA ARG A 109 -14.59 22.03 -15.20
C ARG A 109 -13.65 21.76 -14.03
N ASP A 110 -13.67 20.55 -13.48
CA ASP A 110 -12.98 20.23 -12.24
C ASP A 110 -11.47 20.08 -12.44
N TYR A 111 -11.02 19.66 -13.62
CA TYR A 111 -9.60 19.60 -14.00
C TYR A 111 -8.92 20.98 -13.94
N PHE A 112 -9.58 22.03 -14.45
CA PHE A 112 -9.02 23.39 -14.46
C PHE A 112 -9.38 24.23 -13.23
N ARG A 113 -10.14 23.67 -12.28
CA ARG A 113 -10.56 24.41 -11.07
C ARG A 113 -9.40 24.71 -10.14
N LEU A 114 -8.42 23.81 -10.04
CA LEU A 114 -7.21 23.96 -9.23
C LEU A 114 -6.02 23.36 -9.98
N PRO A 115 -4.83 23.98 -9.89
CA PRO A 115 -3.62 23.39 -10.47
C PRO A 115 -3.25 22.09 -9.75
N GLY A 116 -2.40 21.28 -10.39
CA GLY A 116 -1.77 20.13 -9.75
C GLY A 116 -1.08 20.52 -8.45
N LEU A 117 -1.28 19.72 -7.40
CA LEU A 117 -0.72 19.98 -6.07
C LEU A 117 0.60 19.23 -5.88
N ALA A 118 1.58 19.91 -5.28
CA ALA A 118 2.85 19.29 -4.94
C ALA A 118 2.69 18.33 -3.77
N MET A 119 3.26 17.14 -3.91
CA MET A 119 3.43 16.18 -2.82
C MET A 119 4.85 16.29 -2.30
N VAL A 120 5.00 16.37 -0.98
CA VAL A 120 6.31 16.48 -0.33
C VAL A 120 6.57 15.24 0.53
N SER A 121 7.83 14.87 0.64
CA SER A 121 8.31 13.89 1.61
C SER A 121 9.38 14.57 2.46
N ILE A 122 9.13 14.71 3.75
CA ILE A 122 10.02 15.39 4.69
C ILE A 122 10.30 14.43 5.84
N LYS A 123 11.59 14.24 6.11
CA LYS A 123 12.08 13.52 7.28
C LYS A 123 12.92 14.47 8.11
N CYS A 124 12.68 14.50 9.41
CA CYS A 124 13.55 15.19 10.36
C CYS A 124 13.95 14.28 11.52
N SER A 125 14.97 14.69 12.25
CA SER A 125 15.39 14.11 13.52
C SER A 125 16.33 15.10 14.21
N PRO A 126 16.26 15.29 15.53
CA PRO A 126 15.29 14.68 16.46
C PRO A 126 13.87 15.28 16.32
N TYR A 127 12.88 14.65 16.95
CA TYR A 127 11.51 15.18 17.02
C TYR A 127 11.26 16.05 18.25
N HIS A 128 12.30 16.42 19.00
CA HIS A 128 12.15 17.23 20.20
C HIS A 128 13.27 18.25 20.34
N ILE A 129 13.00 19.28 21.15
CA ILE A 129 13.99 20.27 21.59
C ILE A 129 13.91 20.37 23.12
N GLY A 130 14.96 19.87 23.78
CA GLY A 130 15.04 19.81 25.23
C GLY A 130 13.84 19.06 25.83
N ASP A 131 13.29 19.58 26.91
CA ASP A 131 12.10 19.07 27.60
C ASP A 131 10.82 19.86 27.27
N LYS A 132 10.83 20.68 26.21
CA LYS A 132 9.80 21.74 26.00
C LYS A 132 9.00 21.65 24.71
N CYS A 133 9.54 21.01 23.69
CA CYS A 133 8.93 21.00 22.36
C CYS A 133 9.06 19.61 21.75
N VAL A 134 7.97 19.13 21.14
CA VAL A 134 7.88 17.87 20.42
C VAL A 134 7.14 18.07 19.10
N LEU A 135 7.57 17.39 18.05
CA LEU A 135 6.91 17.32 16.75
C LEU A 135 6.20 15.96 16.62
N MET A 136 5.00 15.98 16.03
CA MET A 136 4.18 14.79 15.77
C MET A 136 3.44 14.95 14.43
N GLY A 137 3.07 13.82 13.81
CA GLY A 137 2.39 13.77 12.52
C GLY A 137 3.20 14.45 11.40
N ASP A 138 2.51 15.08 10.46
CA ASP A 138 3.12 15.72 9.28
C ASP A 138 4.17 16.80 9.64
N ALA A 139 4.13 17.38 10.84
CA ALA A 139 5.17 18.32 11.30
C ALA A 139 6.52 17.63 11.55
N ALA A 140 6.50 16.35 11.91
CA ALA A 140 7.68 15.51 12.10
C ALA A 140 8.04 14.71 10.84
N HIS A 141 7.02 14.18 10.14
CA HIS A 141 7.17 13.28 9.00
C HIS A 141 6.07 13.49 7.94
N ALA A 142 6.24 14.48 7.08
CA ALA A 142 5.36 14.59 5.91
C ALA A 142 5.65 13.42 4.94
N VAL A 143 4.65 12.57 4.68
CA VAL A 143 4.77 11.41 3.79
C VAL A 143 3.92 11.56 2.53
N VAL A 144 4.42 11.03 1.42
CA VAL A 144 3.64 10.96 0.18
C VAL A 144 2.42 10.02 0.35
N PRO A 145 1.26 10.34 -0.25
CA PRO A 145 -0.01 9.65 0.05
C PRO A 145 -0.14 8.25 -0.57
N PHE A 146 0.95 7.67 -1.08
CA PHE A 146 0.90 6.41 -1.83
C PHE A 146 0.71 5.17 -0.97
N TYR A 147 0.86 5.26 0.36
CA TYR A 147 0.56 4.14 1.26
C TYR A 147 -0.72 4.35 2.09
N GLY A 148 -1.31 5.55 2.07
CA GLY A 148 -2.49 5.87 2.90
C GLY A 148 -2.23 5.85 4.42
N GLN A 149 -0.97 6.05 4.84
CA GLN A 149 -0.55 5.89 6.24
C GLN A 149 -0.22 7.19 6.97
N GLY A 150 -0.17 8.36 6.31
CA GLY A 150 0.21 9.62 6.99
C GLY A 150 -0.62 9.93 8.23
N MET A 151 -1.96 9.93 8.09
CA MET A 151 -2.87 10.11 9.22
C MET A 151 -2.72 9.01 10.29
N ASN A 152 -2.58 7.74 9.87
CA ASN A 152 -2.48 6.61 10.80
C ASN A 152 -1.17 6.66 11.60
N ALA A 153 -0.05 6.97 10.95
CA ALA A 153 1.23 7.17 11.60
C ALA A 153 1.17 8.36 12.56
N GLY A 154 0.57 9.49 12.16
CA GLY A 154 0.37 10.65 13.04
C GLY A 154 -0.57 10.39 14.23
N PHE A 155 -1.55 9.50 14.10
CA PHE A 155 -2.35 9.05 15.25
C PHE A 155 -1.58 8.07 16.14
N GLU A 156 -0.78 7.19 15.54
CA GLU A 156 0.07 6.27 16.30
C GLU A 156 1.16 7.02 17.09
N ASP A 157 1.68 8.14 16.57
CA ASP A 157 2.57 9.04 17.32
C ASP A 157 1.98 9.45 18.66
N CYS A 158 0.72 9.90 18.68
CA CYS A 158 0.02 10.31 19.89
C CYS A 158 -0.11 9.15 20.88
N ILE A 159 -0.41 7.94 20.39
CA ILE A 159 -0.56 6.76 21.24
C ILE A 159 0.79 6.34 21.83
N VAL A 160 1.83 6.26 21.00
CA VAL A 160 3.19 5.90 21.45
C VAL A 160 3.72 6.94 22.43
N PHE A 161 3.43 8.21 22.21
CA PHE A 161 3.79 9.28 23.14
C PHE A 161 3.10 9.10 24.50
N ASP A 162 1.79 8.83 24.52
CA ASP A 162 1.02 8.57 25.74
C ASP A 162 1.54 7.34 26.49
N GLU A 163 1.83 6.24 25.78
CA GLU A 163 2.42 5.03 26.34
C GLU A 163 3.80 5.31 27.00
N ILE A 164 4.64 6.16 26.40
CA ILE A 164 5.96 6.54 26.95
C ILE A 164 5.80 7.50 28.15
N MET A 165 4.84 8.44 28.08
CA MET A 165 4.50 9.32 29.19
C MET A 165 4.11 8.53 30.44
N GLU A 166 3.27 7.51 30.29
CA GLU A 166 2.89 6.61 31.39
C GLU A 166 4.10 5.83 31.94
N GLN A 167 4.94 5.27 31.06
CA GLN A 167 6.12 4.48 31.46
C GLN A 167 7.17 5.28 32.23
N LEU A 168 7.33 6.57 31.90
CA LEU A 168 8.34 7.45 32.46
C LEU A 168 7.79 8.46 33.47
N ASN A 169 6.56 8.23 33.96
CA ASN A 169 5.89 9.07 34.97
C ASN A 169 5.85 10.56 34.59
N GLU A 170 5.60 10.85 33.32
CA GLU A 170 5.46 12.21 32.78
C GLU A 170 6.72 13.10 32.94
N ASP A 171 7.90 12.51 33.17
CA ASP A 171 9.18 13.24 33.15
C ASP A 171 9.58 13.58 31.72
N PHE A 172 9.15 14.75 31.23
CA PHE A 172 9.45 15.24 29.87
C PHE A 172 10.94 15.25 29.52
N SER A 173 11.84 15.36 30.50
CA SER A 173 13.27 15.30 30.25
C SER A 173 13.75 13.91 29.81
N ALA A 174 13.02 12.86 30.18
CA ALA A 174 13.23 11.48 29.75
C ALA A 174 12.28 11.06 28.60
N VAL A 175 11.02 11.51 28.64
CA VAL A 175 9.98 11.16 27.63
C VAL A 175 10.37 11.66 26.26
N LEU A 176 10.74 12.94 26.10
CA LEU A 176 10.95 13.49 24.75
C LEU A 176 12.13 12.84 24.00
N PRO A 177 13.29 12.59 24.66
CA PRO A 177 14.35 11.80 24.06
C PRO A 177 13.93 10.37 23.74
N GLU A 178 13.18 9.71 24.62
CA GLU A 178 12.73 8.34 24.42
C GLU A 178 11.73 8.23 23.27
N TYR A 179 10.77 9.16 23.18
CA TYR A 179 9.83 9.26 22.07
C TYR A 179 10.55 9.42 20.74
N THR A 180 11.56 10.31 20.67
CA THR A 180 12.38 10.44 19.44
C THR A 180 13.13 9.15 19.12
N ARG A 181 13.75 8.51 20.12
CA ARG A 181 14.50 7.26 19.93
C ARG A 181 13.60 6.13 19.44
N VAL A 182 12.38 6.06 19.98
CA VAL A 182 11.39 5.05 19.62
C VAL A 182 10.77 5.37 18.27
N ARG A 183 10.27 6.59 18.03
CA ARG A 183 9.37 6.85 16.91
C ARG A 183 10.07 7.18 15.59
N VAL A 184 11.20 7.88 15.60
CA VAL A 184 11.93 8.26 14.38
C VAL A 184 12.19 7.09 13.42
N PRO A 185 12.68 5.91 13.86
CA PRO A 185 12.89 4.78 12.97
C PRO A 185 11.61 4.30 12.26
N ASP A 186 10.46 4.35 12.93
CA ASP A 186 9.19 3.90 12.36
C ASP A 186 8.67 4.89 11.32
N ASP A 187 8.64 6.17 11.66
CA ASP A 187 8.16 7.21 10.75
C ASP A 187 9.03 7.33 9.50
N HIS A 188 10.34 7.17 9.67
CA HIS A 188 11.25 7.14 8.53
C HIS A 188 11.01 5.90 7.67
N ALA A 189 10.72 4.74 8.27
CA ALA A 189 10.41 3.52 7.55
C ALA A 189 9.10 3.63 6.76
N ILE A 190 8.03 4.20 7.33
CA ILE A 190 6.76 4.37 6.60
C ILE A 190 6.89 5.41 5.48
N ALA A 191 7.66 6.48 5.69
CA ALA A 191 7.98 7.44 4.64
C ALA A 191 8.74 6.79 3.47
N ASP A 192 9.70 5.90 3.76
CA ASP A 192 10.40 5.13 2.72
C ASP A 192 9.48 4.13 2.02
N LEU A 193 8.61 3.45 2.77
CA LEU A 193 7.62 2.53 2.21
C LEU A 193 6.64 3.25 1.29
N ALA A 194 6.20 4.45 1.64
CA ALA A 194 5.32 5.26 0.81
C ALA A 194 6.01 5.67 -0.50
N MET A 195 7.28 6.08 -0.43
CA MET A 195 8.07 6.40 -1.63
C MET A 195 8.36 5.16 -2.49
N TYR A 196 8.65 4.03 -1.84
CA TYR A 196 8.83 2.74 -2.52
C TYR A 196 7.55 2.33 -3.25
N ASN A 197 6.38 2.48 -2.62
CA ASN A 197 5.10 2.15 -3.24
C ASN A 197 4.79 3.05 -4.46
N TYR A 198 5.18 4.32 -4.42
CA TYR A 198 5.10 5.20 -5.60
C TYR A 198 5.90 4.66 -6.79
N ILE A 199 7.15 4.26 -6.55
CA ILE A 199 8.02 3.70 -7.59
C ILE A 199 7.47 2.38 -8.11
N GLU A 200 6.99 1.51 -7.22
CA GLU A 200 6.39 0.22 -7.58
C GLU A 200 5.13 0.39 -8.44
N MET A 201 4.25 1.32 -8.06
CA MET A 201 3.05 1.67 -8.84
C MET A 201 3.39 2.22 -10.23
N ARG A 202 4.46 2.99 -10.36
CA ARG A 202 4.89 3.55 -11.65
C ARG A 202 5.56 2.51 -12.55
N ALA A 203 6.36 1.60 -12.00
CA ALA A 203 7.26 0.74 -12.78
C ALA A 203 6.79 -0.71 -12.96
N HIS A 204 6.01 -1.25 -12.02
CA HIS A 204 5.91 -2.71 -11.87
C HIS A 204 4.50 -3.29 -11.70
N VAL A 205 3.44 -2.47 -11.61
CA VAL A 205 2.06 -2.99 -11.48
C VAL A 205 1.64 -3.92 -12.62
N ASN A 206 2.16 -3.71 -13.83
CA ASN A 206 1.90 -4.57 -15.00
C ASN A 206 3.02 -5.60 -15.27
N SER A 207 4.01 -5.72 -14.39
CA SER A 207 5.08 -6.69 -14.55
C SER A 207 4.58 -8.11 -14.24
N LYS A 208 4.78 -9.04 -15.18
CA LYS A 208 4.44 -10.46 -14.99
C LYS A 208 5.17 -11.07 -13.79
N TRP A 209 6.41 -10.63 -13.54
CA TRP A 209 7.18 -11.08 -12.38
C TRP A 209 6.57 -10.59 -11.06
N PHE A 210 6.09 -9.34 -11.03
CA PHE A 210 5.44 -8.78 -9.86
C PHE A 210 4.16 -9.54 -9.50
N LEU A 211 3.30 -9.79 -10.48
CA LEU A 211 2.07 -10.58 -10.30
C LEU A 211 2.37 -12.01 -9.84
N PHE A 212 3.39 -12.65 -10.43
CA PHE A 212 3.85 -13.98 -10.01
C PHE A 212 4.35 -13.96 -8.56
N ARG A 213 5.19 -12.99 -8.19
CA ARG A 213 5.74 -12.84 -6.84
C ARG A 213 4.62 -12.65 -5.82
N LYS A 214 3.63 -11.82 -6.13
CA LYS A 214 2.45 -11.61 -5.29
C LYS A 214 1.62 -12.88 -5.11
N HIS A 215 1.43 -13.66 -6.18
CA HIS A 215 0.74 -14.95 -6.09
C HIS A 215 1.51 -15.95 -5.23
N LEU A 216 2.83 -16.00 -5.40
CA LEU A 216 3.71 -16.83 -4.56
C LEU A 216 3.65 -16.41 -3.08
N ASP A 217 3.69 -15.11 -2.78
CA ASP A 217 3.58 -14.62 -1.40
C ASP A 217 2.23 -14.97 -0.77
N ASN A 218 1.14 -14.83 -1.51
CA ASN A 218 -0.20 -15.23 -1.04
C ASN A 218 -0.29 -16.74 -0.81
N PHE A 219 0.28 -17.54 -1.71
CA PHE A 219 0.33 -18.99 -1.57
C PHE A 219 1.17 -19.38 -0.34
N LEU A 220 2.36 -18.80 -0.16
CA LEU A 220 3.20 -19.06 1.00
C LEU A 220 2.53 -18.59 2.30
N HIS A 221 1.84 -17.46 2.30
CA HIS A 221 1.07 -16.98 3.44
C HIS A 221 -0.07 -17.96 3.80
N PHE A 222 -0.73 -18.56 2.81
CA PHE A 222 -1.76 -19.58 3.06
C PHE A 222 -1.21 -20.79 3.81
N PHE A 223 -0.01 -21.27 3.47
CA PHE A 223 0.61 -22.42 4.13
C PHE A 223 1.38 -22.07 5.42
N LEU A 224 1.95 -20.87 5.51
CA LEU A 224 2.79 -20.41 6.61
C LEU A 224 2.34 -19.03 7.13
N PRO A 225 1.09 -18.90 7.61
CA PRO A 225 0.47 -17.59 7.89
C PRO A 225 1.19 -16.78 8.95
N ASN A 226 1.83 -17.45 9.93
CA ASN A 226 2.55 -16.78 11.01
C ASN A 226 4.00 -16.41 10.64
N THR A 227 4.56 -17.03 9.59
CA THR A 227 5.97 -16.85 9.20
C THR A 227 6.10 -15.89 8.05
N ILE A 228 5.32 -16.08 6.98
CA ILE A 228 5.31 -15.23 5.79
C ILE A 228 4.04 -14.39 5.84
N VAL A 229 4.16 -13.12 6.23
CA VAL A 229 3.04 -12.18 6.26
C VAL A 229 3.29 -11.13 5.18
N PRO A 230 2.33 -10.86 4.28
CA PRO A 230 2.47 -9.80 3.28
C PRO A 230 2.75 -8.45 3.93
N LEU A 231 3.64 -7.65 3.33
CA LEU A 231 4.03 -6.34 3.86
C LEU A 231 2.82 -5.42 4.07
N TYR A 232 1.92 -5.38 3.10
CA TYR A 232 0.66 -4.62 3.20
C TYR A 232 -0.15 -5.01 4.44
N THR A 233 -0.18 -6.31 4.77
CA THR A 233 -0.90 -6.80 5.95
C THR A 233 -0.24 -6.35 7.25
N MET A 234 1.09 -6.44 7.34
CA MET A 234 1.83 -6.00 8.52
C MET A 234 1.60 -4.51 8.78
N VAL A 235 1.67 -3.68 7.74
CA VAL A 235 1.57 -2.21 7.87
C VAL A 235 0.13 -1.72 8.07
N THR A 236 -0.85 -2.35 7.42
CA THR A 236 -2.23 -1.84 7.39
C THR A 236 -3.12 -2.45 8.47
N PHE A 237 -2.91 -3.72 8.82
CA PHE A 237 -3.82 -4.48 9.69
C PHE A 237 -3.21 -4.85 11.05
N THR A 238 -2.00 -4.39 11.35
CA THR A 238 -1.35 -4.62 12.65
C THR A 238 -0.73 -3.34 13.18
N ARG A 239 -0.35 -3.32 14.47
CA ARG A 239 0.52 -2.29 15.08
C ARG A 239 1.98 -2.77 15.18
N GLU A 240 2.42 -3.65 14.27
CA GLU A 240 3.84 -3.99 14.19
C GLU A 240 4.62 -2.73 13.80
N ARG A 241 5.64 -2.39 14.59
CA ARG A 241 6.51 -1.23 14.35
C ARG A 241 6.99 -1.20 12.90
N TYR A 242 6.81 -0.09 12.20
CA TYR A 242 7.05 -0.01 10.74
C TYR A 242 8.46 -0.47 10.34
N HIS A 243 9.50 -0.09 11.09
CA HIS A 243 10.86 -0.55 10.74
C HIS A 243 11.03 -2.07 10.92
N LYS A 244 10.31 -2.69 11.87
CA LYS A 244 10.29 -4.16 12.04
C LYS A 244 9.54 -4.84 10.90
N ALA A 245 8.43 -4.28 10.45
CA ALA A 245 7.73 -4.78 9.27
C ALA A 245 8.64 -4.75 8.02
N VAL A 246 9.45 -3.69 7.87
CA VAL A 246 10.46 -3.57 6.79
C VAL A 246 11.56 -4.63 6.94
N ASP A 247 12.13 -4.81 8.12
CA ASP A 247 13.17 -5.80 8.38
C ASP A 247 12.67 -7.22 8.11
N ARG A 248 11.45 -7.51 8.58
CA ARG A 248 10.77 -8.79 8.35
C ARG A 248 10.50 -9.01 6.87
N TRP A 249 10.01 -8.01 6.17
CA TRP A 249 9.79 -8.08 4.72
C TRP A 249 11.09 -8.39 3.96
N LYS A 250 12.19 -7.69 4.27
CA LYS A 250 13.52 -7.97 3.68
C LYS A 250 14.01 -9.38 3.97
N TRP A 251 13.78 -9.88 5.18
CA TRP A 251 14.11 -11.25 5.54
C TRP A 251 13.27 -12.28 4.76
N GLN A 252 11.95 -12.08 4.69
CA GLN A 252 11.04 -12.94 3.93
C GLN A 252 11.44 -13.00 2.46
N ASP A 253 11.73 -11.85 1.85
CA ASP A 253 12.15 -11.79 0.45
C ASP A 253 13.46 -12.54 0.21
N LYS A 254 14.45 -12.36 1.10
CA LYS A 254 15.72 -13.09 1.04
C LYS A 254 15.54 -14.60 1.16
N VAL A 255 14.67 -15.08 2.06
CA VAL A 255 14.41 -16.50 2.24
C VAL A 255 13.69 -17.08 1.02
N ILE A 256 12.69 -16.38 0.50
CA ILE A 256 11.92 -16.84 -0.66
C ILE A 256 12.79 -16.88 -1.92
N ASN A 257 13.58 -15.84 -2.17
CA ASN A 257 14.50 -15.81 -3.33
C ASN A 257 15.56 -16.91 -3.26
N ARG A 258 16.09 -17.20 -2.07
CA ARG A 258 17.00 -18.36 -1.87
C ARG A 258 16.29 -19.68 -2.09
N GLY A 259 15.07 -19.84 -1.57
CA GLY A 259 14.25 -21.03 -1.77
C GLY A 259 13.96 -21.29 -3.25
N LEU A 260 13.61 -20.24 -4.01
CA LEU A 260 13.42 -20.32 -5.47
C LEU A 260 14.71 -20.73 -6.19
N LEU A 261 15.85 -20.16 -5.81
CA LEU A 261 17.14 -20.49 -6.41
C LEU A 261 17.54 -21.95 -6.15
N PHE A 262 17.39 -22.43 -4.91
CA PHE A 262 17.66 -23.83 -4.57
C PHE A 262 16.68 -24.78 -5.28
N GLY A 263 15.39 -24.41 -5.35
CA GLY A 263 14.38 -25.18 -6.09
C GLY A 263 14.71 -25.29 -7.57
N ALA A 264 15.08 -24.18 -8.21
CA ALA A 264 15.48 -24.17 -9.61
C ALA A 264 16.75 -25.01 -9.85
N THR A 265 17.75 -24.88 -9.00
CA THR A 265 19.00 -25.65 -9.09
C THR A 265 18.73 -27.15 -8.91
N GLY A 266 17.90 -27.52 -7.92
CA GLY A 266 17.50 -28.90 -7.68
C GLY A 266 16.70 -29.49 -8.84
N ALA A 267 15.80 -28.71 -9.44
CA ALA A 267 15.04 -29.13 -10.62
C ALA A 267 15.94 -29.36 -11.84
N VAL A 268 16.93 -28.49 -12.07
CA VAL A 268 17.93 -28.65 -13.15
C VAL A 268 18.77 -29.90 -12.91
N LEU A 269 19.37 -30.05 -11.72
CA LEU A 269 20.20 -31.21 -11.40
C LEU A 269 19.42 -32.52 -11.45
N GLY A 270 18.20 -32.54 -10.90
CA GLY A 270 17.31 -33.69 -10.93
C GLY A 270 16.86 -34.04 -12.34
N GLY A 271 16.49 -33.04 -13.14
CA GLY A 271 16.15 -33.20 -14.56
C GLY A 271 17.32 -33.75 -15.37
N SER A 272 18.52 -33.19 -15.21
CA SER A 272 19.75 -33.69 -15.84
C SER A 272 20.07 -35.12 -15.41
N TYR A 273 19.96 -35.45 -14.12
CA TYR A 273 20.18 -36.81 -13.63
C TYR A 273 19.18 -37.80 -14.24
N LEU A 274 17.90 -37.44 -14.30
CA LEU A 274 16.87 -38.28 -14.92
C LEU A 274 17.08 -38.47 -16.42
N LEU A 275 17.53 -37.43 -17.12
CA LEU A 275 17.88 -37.51 -18.55
C LEU A 275 19.13 -38.36 -18.81
N ILE A 276 20.14 -38.30 -17.93
CA ILE A 276 21.33 -39.15 -18.04
C ILE A 276 20.97 -40.61 -17.74
N LYS A 277 20.13 -40.86 -16.73
CA LYS A 277 19.72 -42.20 -16.33
C LYS A 277 18.73 -42.84 -17.31
N ASN A 278 17.85 -42.04 -17.92
CA ASN A 278 16.91 -42.44 -18.94
C ASN A 278 17.14 -41.61 -20.21
N PRO A 279 18.20 -41.90 -20.99
CA PRO A 279 18.49 -41.16 -22.20
C PRO A 279 17.28 -41.26 -23.14
N PRO A 280 16.72 -40.12 -23.61
CA PRO A 280 15.59 -40.15 -24.51
C PRO A 280 16.02 -40.80 -25.84
N ASP A 281 15.17 -41.67 -26.38
CA ASP A 281 15.38 -42.33 -27.65
C ASP A 281 15.27 -41.28 -28.78
N ILE A 282 16.41 -40.72 -29.19
CA ILE A 282 16.51 -39.56 -30.11
C ILE A 282 15.77 -39.84 -31.42
N ASN A 283 15.73 -41.11 -31.86
CA ASN A 283 15.02 -41.53 -33.08
C ASN A 283 13.49 -41.39 -33.00
N LYS A 284 12.90 -41.30 -31.80
CA LYS A 284 11.45 -41.04 -31.62
C LYS A 284 11.11 -39.55 -31.47
N LEU A 285 12.10 -38.71 -31.12
CA LEU A 285 11.94 -37.25 -31.01
C LEU A 285 12.15 -36.53 -32.34
N ILE A 286 12.86 -37.14 -33.28
CA ILE A 286 12.91 -36.69 -34.67
C ILE A 286 11.56 -37.01 -35.31
N ILE A 287 10.62 -36.06 -35.24
CA ILE A 287 9.43 -36.10 -36.08
C ILE A 287 9.92 -35.84 -37.52
N PRO A 288 9.73 -36.77 -38.48
CA PRO A 288 10.05 -36.50 -39.88
C PRO A 288 9.32 -35.23 -40.31
N THR A 289 10.01 -34.31 -40.96
CA THR A 289 9.47 -33.03 -41.45
C THR A 289 8.16 -33.20 -42.22
N GLU A 290 7.98 -34.35 -42.89
CA GLU A 290 6.75 -34.77 -43.57
C GLU A 290 5.53 -34.89 -42.64
N LYS A 291 5.69 -35.43 -41.41
CA LYS A 291 4.60 -35.55 -40.43
C LYS A 291 4.20 -34.21 -39.80
N MET A 292 5.15 -33.27 -39.71
CA MET A 292 4.89 -31.90 -39.25
C MET A 292 4.12 -31.11 -40.32
N TRP A 293 4.53 -31.22 -41.59
CA TRP A 293 3.83 -30.62 -42.72
C TRP A 293 2.41 -31.17 -42.91
N ALA A 294 2.21 -32.49 -42.76
CA ALA A 294 0.89 -33.10 -42.83
C ALA A 294 -0.08 -32.59 -41.74
N ARG A 295 0.42 -32.38 -40.50
CA ARG A 295 -0.38 -31.83 -39.39
C ARG A 295 -0.70 -30.34 -39.58
N LEU A 296 0.23 -29.57 -40.13
CA LEU A 296 0.00 -28.15 -40.46
C LEU A 296 -1.02 -27.99 -41.59
N MET A 297 -0.94 -28.83 -42.63
CA MET A 297 -1.91 -28.82 -43.73
C MET A 297 -3.31 -29.26 -43.28
N SER A 298 -3.43 -30.25 -42.38
CA SER A 298 -4.75 -30.68 -41.87
C SER A 298 -5.44 -29.62 -41.00
N LEU A 299 -4.67 -28.74 -40.33
CA LEU A 299 -5.20 -27.62 -39.55
C LEU A 299 -5.65 -26.44 -40.43
N TRP A 300 -5.22 -26.39 -41.69
CA TRP A 300 -5.60 -25.33 -42.64
C TRP A 300 -6.85 -25.69 -43.46
N THR A 301 -7.27 -26.95 -43.43
CA THR A 301 -8.44 -27.47 -44.15
C THR A 301 -9.63 -27.82 -43.24
N SER A 302 -9.68 -27.28 -42.02
CA SER A 302 -10.84 -27.35 -41.10
C SER A 302 -11.30 -25.96 -40.68
#